data_AF-A0A956WNR2-F1
#
_entry.id   AF-A0A956WNR2-F1
#
_cell.length_a   1.000
_cell.length_b   1.000
_cell.length_c   1.000
_cell.angle_alpha   90.00
_cell.angle_beta   90.00
_cell.angle_gamma   90.00
#
_symmetry.space_group_name_H-M   'P 1'
#
loop_
_entity.id
_entity.type
_entity.pdbx_description
1 polymer ?
#
loop_
_entity_poly.entity_id
_entity_poly.type
_entity_poly.pdbx_seq_one_letter_code
_entity_poly.pdbx_strand_id
1 'polypeptide(L)' 'MQLNLSAVSTESLLPAALDLAVAHDLTACDACYIALASLLALPLLAADEKQIDKMRSQTYDIRMLSDLEVPIR' A
#
# COMPACT_ATOMS: atom_id res chain seq x y z
N MET A 1 17.62 17.69 3.83
CA MET A 1 16.27 17.59 3.24
C MET A 1 15.41 16.80 4.21
N GLN A 2 14.32 17.38 4.72
CA GLN A 2 13.44 16.68 5.67
C GLN A 2 12.19 16.22 4.90
N LEU A 3 11.91 14.92 4.94
CA LEU A 3 10.72 14.35 4.33
C LEU A 3 9.55 14.50 5.30
N ASN A 4 8.40 14.97 4.80
CA ASN A 4 7.18 15.11 5.60
C ASN A 4 6.48 13.74 5.70
N LEU A 5 7.05 12.86 6.51
CA LEU A 5 6.53 11.50 6.75
C LEU A 5 5.73 11.48 8.05
N SER A 6 4.61 10.78 8.03
CA SER A 6 3.81 10.46 9.23
C SER A 6 3.77 8.95 9.44
N ALA A 7 3.58 8.55 10.70
CA ALA A 7 3.45 7.14 11.07
C ALA A 7 2.04 6.88 11.59
N VAL A 8 1.51 5.70 11.27
CA VAL A 8 0.23 5.19 11.79
C VAL A 8 0.50 3.86 12.49
N SER A 9 -0.17 3.62 13.61
CA SER A 9 -0.01 2.37 14.36
C SER A 9 -0.55 1.20 13.55
N THR A 10 0.28 0.17 13.35
CA THR A 10 -0.14 -1.08 12.70
C THR A 10 -1.29 -1.74 13.46
N GLU A 11 -1.32 -1.64 14.79
CA GLU A 11 -2.42 -2.15 15.62
C GLU A 11 -3.78 -1.58 15.22
N SER A 12 -3.83 -0.30 14.86
CA SER A 12 -5.07 0.35 14.41
C SER A 12 -5.53 -0.12 13.02
N LEU A 13 -4.61 -0.67 12.21
CA LEU A 13 -4.87 -1.16 10.86
C LEU A 13 -5.20 -2.65 10.84
N LEU A 14 -4.79 -3.40 11.87
CA LEU A 14 -4.85 -4.86 11.93
C LEU A 14 -6.23 -5.45 11.60
N PRO A 15 -7.36 -4.91 12.12
CA PRO A 15 -8.68 -5.47 11.80
C PRO A 15 -8.97 -5.46 10.30
N ALA A 16 -8.80 -4.32 9.63
CA ALA A 16 -9.03 -4.20 8.20
C ALA A 16 -7.96 -4.94 7.37
N ALA A 17 -6.71 -4.91 7.82
CA ALA A 17 -5.62 -5.58 7.13
C ALA A 17 -5.78 -7.11 7.16
N LEU A 18 -6.29 -7.68 8.25
CA LEU A 18 -6.49 -9.13 8.32
C LEU A 18 -7.58 -9.60 7.36
N ASP A 19 -8.69 -8.86 7.27
CA ASP A 19 -9.76 -9.14 6.30
C ASP A 19 -9.23 -9.10 4.86
N LEU A 20 -8.42 -8.09 4.53
CA LEU A 20 -7.76 -7.98 3.22
C LEU A 20 -6.77 -9.11 2.96
N ALA A 21 -5.97 -9.47 3.96
CA ALA A 21 -4.97 -10.53 3.83
C ALA A 21 -5.62 -11.87 3.50
N VAL A 22 -6.71 -12.20 4.18
CA VAL A 22 -7.47 -13.43 3.94
C VAL A 22 -8.20 -13.38 2.59
N ALA A 23 -8.85 -12.26 2.26
CA ALA A 23 -9.61 -12.13 1.02
C ALA A 23 -8.75 -12.18 -0.25
N HIS A 24 -7.49 -11.73 -0.17
CA HIS A 24 -6.63 -11.52 -1.34
C HIS A 24 -5.31 -12.33 -1.30
N ASP A 25 -5.17 -13.29 -0.39
CA ASP A 25 -3.94 -14.09 -0.22
C ASP A 25 -2.69 -13.19 -0.09
N LEU A 26 -2.78 -12.17 0.77
CA LEU A 26 -1.67 -11.25 1.04
C LEU A 26 -1.00 -11.59 2.37
N THR A 27 0.24 -11.16 2.52
CA THR A 27 0.84 -11.11 3.86
C THR A 27 0.12 -10.04 4.69
N ALA A 28 0.11 -10.21 6.02
CA ALA A 28 -0.45 -9.20 6.91
C ALA A 28 0.20 -7.82 6.74
N CYS A 29 1.50 -7.79 6.41
CA CYS A 29 2.23 -6.55 6.14
C CYS A 29 1.74 -5.87 4.86
N ASP A 30 1.63 -6.60 3.75
CA ASP A 30 1.13 -6.05 2.49
C ASP A 30 -0.28 -5.49 2.64
N ALA A 31 -1.13 -6.23 3.35
CA ALA A 31 -2.49 -5.80 3.64
C ALA A 31 -2.55 -4.55 4.56
N CYS A 32 -1.61 -4.38 5.48
CA CYS A 32 -1.51 -3.15 6.28
C CYS A 32 -1.24 -1.92 5.42
N TYR A 33 -0.39 -2.03 4.38
CA TYR A 33 -0.14 -0.91 3.47
C TYR A 33 -1.38 -0.54 2.66
N ILE A 34 -2.16 -1.52 2.22
CA ILE A 34 -3.40 -1.31 1.47
C ILE A 34 -4.49 -0.73 2.38
N ALA A 35 -4.62 -1.22 3.61
CA ALA A 35 -5.52 -0.68 4.62
C ALA A 35 -5.18 0.79 4.93
N LEU A 36 -3.89 1.11 5.08
CA LEU A 36 -3.42 2.47 5.31
C LEU A 36 -3.71 3.40 4.12
N ALA A 37 -3.41 2.95 2.90
CA ALA A 37 -3.70 3.71 1.68
C ALA A 37 -5.19 4.01 1.54
N SER A 38 -6.04 3.02 1.84
CA SER A 38 -7.50 3.15 1.84
C SER A 38 -7.99 4.12 2.91
N LEU A 39 -7.45 4.02 4.14
CA LEU A 39 -7.79 4.91 5.26
C LEU A 39 -7.47 6.38 4.94
N LEU A 40 -6.35 6.63 4.26
CA LEU A 40 -5.90 7.98 3.90
C LEU A 40 -6.45 8.46 2.56
N ALA A 41 -7.14 7.61 1.80
CA ALA A 41 -7.56 7.85 0.42
C ALA A 41 -6.39 8.32 -0.48
N LEU A 42 -5.23 7.65 -0.35
CA LEU A 42 -4.01 7.93 -1.10
C LEU A 42 -3.57 6.71 -1.92
N PRO A 43 -2.84 6.91 -3.03
CA PRO A 43 -2.25 5.80 -3.77
C PRO A 43 -1.19 5.08 -2.94
N LEU A 44 -1.16 3.75 -3.02
CA LEU A 44 -0.05 2.96 -2.50
C LEU A 44 1.08 2.91 -3.54
N LEU A 45 2.25 3.43 -3.19
CA LEU A 45 3.47 3.21 -3.96
C LEU A 45 4.15 1.93 -3.49
N ALA A 46 4.28 0.96 -4.39
CA ALA A 46 4.92 -0.31 -4.12
C ALA A 46 6.14 -0.50 -5.02
N ALA A 47 7.15 -1.20 -4.52
CA ALA A 47 8.33 -1.61 -5.29
C ALA A 47 8.35 -3.12 -5.56
N ASP A 48 7.44 -3.89 -4.94
CA ASP A 48 7.30 -5.32 -5.15
C ASP A 48 6.27 -5.58 -6.26
N GLU A 49 6.74 -6.11 -7.40
CA GLU A 49 5.89 -6.50 -8.53
C GLU A 49 4.82 -7.51 -8.14
N LYS A 50 5.13 -8.45 -7.23
CA LYS A 50 4.17 -9.49 -6.82
C LYS A 50 3.01 -8.90 -6.02
N GLN A 51 3.29 -7.89 -5.19
CA GLN A 51 2.26 -7.17 -4.44
C GLN A 51 1.29 -6.45 -5.40
N ILE A 52 1.84 -5.79 -6.42
CA ILE A 52 1.05 -5.09 -7.43
C ILE A 52 0.23 -6.07 -8.26
N ASP A 53 0.83 -7.16 -8.73
CA ASP A 53 0.14 -8.09 -9.62
C ASP A 53 -1.01 -8.83 -8.93
N LYS A 54 -0.88 -9.17 -7.64
CA LYS A 54 -1.99 -9.72 -6.84
C LYS A 54 -3.17 -8.76 -6.71
N MET A 55 -2.92 -7.45 -6.80
CA MET A 55 -3.92 -6.42 -6.54
C MET A 55 -4.35 -5.63 -7.79
N ARG A 56 -3.72 -5.86 -8.94
CA ARG A 56 -3.99 -5.15 -10.21
C ARG A 56 -5.42 -5.34 -10.71
N SER A 57 -6.10 -6.41 -10.30
CA SER A 57 -7.50 -6.70 -10.62
C SER A 57 -8.51 -6.06 -9.65
N GLN A 58 -8.03 -5.38 -8.62
CA GLN A 58 -8.85 -4.80 -7.54
C GLN A 58 -9.02 -3.29 -7.71
N THR A 59 -9.97 -2.72 -6.97
CA THR A 59 -10.31 -1.28 -7.00
C THR A 59 -9.32 -0.36 -6.29
N TYR A 60 -8.13 -0.85 -5.89
CA TYR A 60 -7.14 -0.07 -5.16
C TYR A 60 -6.21 0.70 -6.12
N ASP A 61 -5.95 1.98 -5.84
CA ASP A 61 -4.94 2.77 -6.56
C ASP A 61 -3.54 2.38 -6.05
N ILE A 62 -2.95 1.38 -6.67
CA ILE A 62 -1.59 0.91 -6.38
C ILE A 62 -0.73 1.18 -7.60
N ARG A 63 0.41 1.84 -7.38
CA ARG A 63 1.32 2.26 -8.45
C ARG A 63 2.71 1.75 -8.20
N MET A 64 3.40 1.43 -9.29
CA MET A 64 4.79 1.02 -9.24
C MET A 64 5.68 2.21 -8.95
N LEU A 65 6.64 2.04 -8.03
CA LEU A 65 7.65 3.07 -7.76
C LEU A 65 8.49 3.38 -9.01
N SER A 66 8.73 2.37 -9.86
CA SER A 66 9.45 2.51 -11.13
C SER A 66 8.70 3.35 -12.18
N ASP A 67 7.38 3.48 -12.04
CA ASP A 67 6.54 4.23 -12.99
C ASP A 67 6.52 5.74 -12.65
N LEU A 68 7.08 6.12 -11.51
CA LEU A 68 7.19 7.52 -11.13
C LEU A 68 8.33 8.19 -11.88
N GLU A 69 7.96 9.15 -12.74
CA GLU A 69 8.92 10.12 -13.27
C GLU A 69 9.35 11.04 -12.14
N VAL A 70 10.54 10.81 -11.60
CA VAL A 70 11.15 11.74 -10.64
C VAL A 70 11.86 12.84 -11.43
N PRO A 71 11.41 14.10 -11.38
CA PRO A 71 12.11 15.18 -12.04
C PRO A 71 13.49 15.35 -11.40
N ILE A 72 14.54 15.13 -12.19
CA ILE A 72 15.91 15.38 -11.79
C ILE A 72 16.05 16.90 -11.64
N ARG A 73 16.19 17.38 -10.41
CA ARG A 73 16.54 18.77 -10.10
C ARG A 73 18.01 18.87 -9.71
#